data_AF-A0A251X160-F1
#
_entry.id   AF-A0A251X160-F1
#
_cell.length_a   1.000
_cell.length_b   1.000
_cell.length_c   1.000
_cell.angle_alpha   90.00
_cell.angle_beta   90.00
_cell.angle_gamma   90.00
#
_symmetry.space_group_name_H-M   'P 1'
#
loop_
_entity.id
_entity.type
_entity.pdbx_description
1 polymer ?
#
loop_
_entity_poly.entity_id
_entity_poly.type
_entity_poly.pdbx_seq_one_letter_code
_entity_poly.pdbx_strand_id
1 'polypeptide(L)'
;MKETLNAILRELGHPARGRRDEDYLSDLVINYLRECGVAAVHLDEVQDSGRYKTKDSVDPFLKIFRNMLQHKEWPVCLIMTATPEDRELLNRDKTLLRRLRPMEMRPMTFKDDGKALRETLGKLFEDADLTDPGMLSMDEFVGILIHASAGRFGVAVEMSIEAIGECLAEGEKEIGRGILQMPTKCGWIATKSSIHLSRKIGSSSTP
;
A
#
# COMPACT_ATOMS: atom_id res chain seq x y z
N MET A 1 4.47 -15.04 10.67
CA MET A 1 3.24 -15.58 11.31
C MET A 1 3.05 -15.10 12.76
N LYS A 2 3.73 -15.65 13.78
CA LYS A 2 3.57 -15.12 15.16
C LYS A 2 3.84 -13.62 15.27
N GLU A 3 4.85 -13.15 14.56
CA GLU A 3 5.19 -11.73 14.47
C GLU A 3 4.04 -10.90 13.92
N THR A 4 3.44 -11.34 12.80
CA THR A 4 2.25 -10.73 12.18
C THR A 4 1.06 -10.66 13.14
N LEU A 5 0.73 -11.77 13.81
CA LEU A 5 -0.39 -11.81 14.76
C LEU A 5 -0.15 -10.89 15.95
N ASN A 6 1.08 -10.86 16.46
CA ASN A 6 1.45 -9.95 17.53
C ASN A 6 1.44 -8.48 17.09
N ALA A 7 1.79 -8.19 15.83
CA ALA A 7 1.69 -6.85 15.27
C ALA A 7 0.22 -6.41 15.20
N ILE A 8 -0.68 -7.26 14.70
CA ILE A 8 -2.14 -6.98 14.71
C ILE A 8 -2.64 -6.72 16.14
N LEU A 9 -2.26 -7.56 17.10
CA LEU A 9 -2.65 -7.38 18.51
C LEU A 9 -2.10 -6.09 19.11
N ARG A 10 -0.90 -5.66 18.72
CA ARG A 10 -0.32 -4.37 19.15
C ARG A 10 -1.13 -3.20 18.60
N GLU A 11 -1.48 -3.23 17.32
CA GLU A 11 -2.32 -2.19 16.69
C GLU A 11 -3.73 -2.12 17.30
N LEU A 12 -4.25 -3.27 17.76
CA LEU A 12 -5.51 -3.34 18.50
C LEU A 12 -5.38 -2.85 19.96
N GLY A 13 -4.17 -2.55 20.45
CA GLY A 13 -3.93 -2.12 21.84
C GLY A 13 -3.86 -3.27 22.86
N HIS A 14 -3.82 -4.53 22.39
CA HIS A 14 -3.85 -5.73 23.22
C HIS A 14 -2.65 -6.66 22.98
N PRO A 15 -1.40 -6.21 23.22
CA PRO A 15 -0.21 -7.01 22.95
C PRO A 15 -0.20 -8.31 23.76
N ALA A 16 -0.04 -9.46 23.07
CA ALA A 16 0.08 -10.74 23.76
C ALA A 16 1.35 -10.79 24.62
N ARG A 17 1.21 -11.30 25.85
CA ARG A 17 2.34 -11.50 26.78
C ARG A 17 2.79 -12.95 26.80
N GLY A 18 4.11 -13.15 26.79
CA GLY A 18 4.75 -14.46 26.89
C GLY A 18 4.75 -15.28 25.59
N ARG A 19 5.27 -16.50 25.65
CA ARG A 19 5.30 -17.41 24.50
C ARG A 19 3.94 -18.09 24.37
N ARG A 20 3.18 -17.72 23.34
CA ARG A 20 1.89 -18.33 22.99
C ARG A 20 2.00 -19.17 21.71
N ASP A 21 1.12 -20.15 21.57
CA ASP A 21 0.93 -20.90 20.33
C ASP A 21 0.18 -20.06 19.29
N GLU A 22 0.22 -20.50 18.03
CA GLU A 22 -0.30 -19.71 16.89
C GLU A 22 -1.82 -19.73 16.82
N ASP A 23 -2.44 -20.87 17.15
CA ASP A 23 -3.88 -21.04 17.15
C ASP A 23 -4.51 -20.12 18.20
N TYR A 24 -3.95 -20.10 19.43
CA TYR A 24 -4.37 -19.17 20.48
C TYR A 24 -4.26 -17.69 20.05
N LEU A 25 -3.14 -17.30 19.41
CA LEU A 25 -2.96 -15.93 18.94
C LEU A 25 -3.96 -15.57 17.82
N SER A 26 -4.25 -16.51 16.92
CA SER A 26 -5.23 -16.33 15.85
C SER A 26 -6.63 -16.09 16.41
N ASP A 27 -7.08 -16.91 17.36
CA ASP A 27 -8.38 -16.77 18.01
C ASP A 27 -8.47 -15.45 18.79
N LEU A 28 -7.39 -15.09 19.48
CA LEU A 28 -7.30 -13.83 20.21
C LEU A 28 -7.41 -12.61 19.28
N VAL A 29 -6.75 -12.64 18.13
CA VAL A 29 -6.87 -11.60 17.10
C VAL A 29 -8.32 -11.46 16.63
N ILE A 30 -9.01 -12.56 16.31
CA ILE A 30 -10.40 -12.50 15.84
C ILE A 30 -11.32 -11.90 16.90
N ASN A 31 -11.14 -12.27 18.17
CA ASN A 31 -11.92 -11.73 19.27
C ASN A 31 -11.72 -10.21 19.40
N TYR A 32 -10.48 -9.73 19.40
CA TYR A 32 -10.22 -8.30 19.49
C TYR A 32 -10.62 -7.52 18.23
N LEU A 33 -10.51 -8.12 17.03
CA LEU A 33 -11.05 -7.49 15.81
C LEU A 33 -12.56 -7.24 15.95
N ARG A 34 -13.29 -8.19 16.55
CA ARG A 34 -14.72 -8.04 16.85
C ARG A 34 -14.98 -6.98 17.92
N GLU A 35 -14.31 -7.07 19.06
CA GLU A 35 -14.49 -6.14 20.18
C GLU A 35 -14.15 -4.69 19.79
N CYS A 36 -13.12 -4.50 18.97
CA CYS A 36 -12.72 -3.19 18.45
C CYS A 36 -13.56 -2.73 17.24
N GLY A 37 -14.52 -3.53 16.76
CA GLY A 37 -15.35 -3.21 15.61
C GLY A 37 -14.56 -3.09 14.29
N VAL A 38 -13.42 -3.77 14.18
CA VAL A 38 -12.57 -3.79 12.98
C VAL A 38 -13.11 -4.85 12.02
N ALA A 39 -13.50 -4.40 10.83
CA ALA A 39 -14.10 -5.27 9.82
C ALA A 39 -13.15 -5.55 8.65
N ALA A 40 -12.02 -4.84 8.54
CA ALA A 40 -11.01 -5.14 7.55
C ALA A 40 -9.59 -5.05 8.11
N VAL A 41 -8.75 -5.97 7.63
CA VAL A 41 -7.31 -6.01 7.90
C VAL A 41 -6.59 -5.85 6.56
N HIS A 42 -5.74 -4.85 6.46
CA HIS A 42 -4.82 -4.66 5.34
C HIS A 42 -3.42 -5.10 5.73
N LEU A 43 -2.94 -6.13 5.02
CA LEU A 43 -1.56 -6.58 5.09
C LEU A 43 -0.78 -5.94 3.96
N ASP A 44 0.06 -4.97 4.31
CA ASP A 44 0.97 -4.36 3.34
C ASP A 44 2.24 -5.20 3.17
N GLU A 45 2.77 -5.21 1.94
CA GLU A 45 3.93 -6.01 1.53
C GLU A 45 3.90 -7.40 2.15
N VAL A 46 2.88 -8.19 1.82
CA VAL A 46 2.61 -9.48 2.49
C VAL A 46 3.81 -10.43 2.45
N GLN A 47 4.71 -10.30 1.47
CA GLN A 47 6.01 -10.98 1.40
C GLN A 47 7.00 -10.63 2.52
N ASP A 48 6.83 -9.50 3.20
CA ASP A 48 7.66 -9.05 4.32
C ASP A 48 7.04 -9.44 5.67
N SER A 49 5.74 -9.77 5.70
CA SER A 49 4.99 -10.12 6.91
C SER A 49 5.42 -11.44 7.59
N GLY A 50 6.46 -12.07 7.08
CA GLY A 50 7.24 -13.15 7.67
C GLY A 50 8.49 -13.29 6.81
N ARG A 51 9.65 -13.66 7.36
CA ARG A 51 10.83 -13.93 6.53
C ARG A 51 10.60 -15.19 5.68
N TYR A 52 9.89 -15.07 4.56
CA TYR A 52 9.51 -16.18 3.67
C TYR A 52 10.69 -16.55 2.76
N LYS A 53 11.64 -17.33 3.30
CA LYS A 53 12.71 -17.94 2.48
C LYS A 53 12.40 -19.38 2.04
N THR A 54 11.33 -20.00 2.55
CA THR A 54 11.00 -21.41 2.26
C THR A 54 9.51 -21.66 2.07
N LYS A 55 9.18 -22.58 1.14
CA LYS A 55 7.82 -22.96 0.73
C LYS A 55 6.92 -23.40 1.91
N ASP A 56 7.50 -23.97 2.96
CA ASP A 56 6.77 -24.57 4.08
C ASP A 56 6.11 -23.56 5.03
N SER A 57 6.45 -22.27 4.94
CA SER A 57 5.98 -21.22 5.86
C SER A 57 4.77 -20.44 5.37
N VAL A 58 4.38 -20.59 4.10
CA VAL A 58 3.31 -19.82 3.46
C VAL A 58 1.93 -20.42 3.74
N ASP A 59 1.77 -21.74 3.66
CA ASP A 59 0.46 -22.40 3.81
C ASP A 59 -0.17 -22.18 5.20
N PRO A 60 0.58 -22.27 6.32
CA PRO A 60 0.03 -21.96 7.64
C PRO A 60 -0.44 -20.51 7.76
N PHE A 61 0.30 -19.59 7.15
CA PHE A 61 -0.05 -18.18 7.13
C PHE A 61 -1.38 -17.94 6.39
N LEU A 62 -1.51 -18.47 5.16
CA LEU A 62 -2.74 -18.35 4.37
C LEU A 62 -3.94 -19.04 5.04
N LYS A 63 -3.71 -20.16 5.76
CA LYS A 63 -4.75 -20.85 6.54
C LYS A 63 -5.39 -19.95 7.60
N ILE A 64 -4.60 -19.17 8.33
CA ILE A 64 -5.12 -18.28 9.38
C ILE A 64 -6.02 -17.19 8.79
N PHE A 65 -5.56 -16.49 7.75
CA PHE A 65 -6.39 -15.45 7.12
C PHE A 65 -7.64 -16.03 6.47
N ARG A 66 -7.53 -17.23 5.90
CA ARG A 66 -8.69 -17.96 5.38
C ARG A 66 -9.70 -18.29 6.48
N ASN A 67 -9.26 -18.56 7.71
CA ASN A 67 -10.16 -18.76 8.85
C ASN A 67 -10.81 -17.44 9.28
N MET A 68 -10.06 -16.33 9.32
CA MET A 68 -10.59 -14.99 9.63
C MET A 68 -11.67 -14.54 8.62
N LEU A 69 -11.43 -14.78 7.33
CA LEU A 69 -12.39 -14.51 6.24
C LEU A 69 -13.70 -15.32 6.38
N GLN A 70 -13.62 -16.52 6.98
CA GLN A 70 -14.75 -17.46 7.10
C GLN A 70 -15.38 -17.47 8.48
N HIS A 71 -14.98 -16.57 9.38
CA HIS A 71 -15.52 -16.53 10.72
C HIS A 71 -17.03 -16.25 10.70
N LYS A 72 -17.82 -17.14 11.29
CA LYS A 72 -19.30 -17.12 11.18
C LYS A 72 -19.94 -15.85 11.71
N GLU A 73 -19.44 -15.35 12.85
CA GLU A 73 -20.03 -14.20 13.54
C GLU A 73 -19.44 -12.86 13.11
N TRP A 74 -18.20 -12.88 12.59
CA TRP A 74 -17.42 -11.67 12.32
C TRP A 74 -16.42 -11.90 11.17
N PRO A 75 -16.91 -12.08 9.94
CA PRO A 75 -16.04 -12.27 8.80
C PRO A 75 -15.22 -11.00 8.56
N VAL A 76 -13.89 -11.15 8.51
CA VAL A 76 -12.96 -10.04 8.33
C VAL A 76 -12.64 -9.90 6.85
N CYS A 77 -12.79 -8.69 6.29
CA CYS A 77 -12.33 -8.37 4.96
C CYS A 77 -10.79 -8.30 4.94
N LEU A 78 -10.17 -9.05 4.05
CA LEU A 78 -8.71 -9.06 3.91
C LEU A 78 -8.30 -8.28 2.66
N ILE A 79 -7.44 -7.28 2.85
CA ILE A 79 -6.76 -6.56 1.78
C ILE A 79 -5.29 -6.98 1.85
N MET A 80 -4.72 -7.43 0.74
CA MET A 80 -3.30 -7.77 0.66
C MET A 80 -2.68 -7.00 -0.49
N THR A 81 -1.60 -6.30 -0.20
CA THR A 81 -0.73 -5.69 -1.20
C THR A 81 0.59 -6.45 -1.22
N ALA A 82 1.13 -6.60 -2.42
CA ALA A 82 2.36 -7.31 -2.69
C ALA A 82 3.05 -6.66 -3.88
N THR A 83 4.36 -6.85 -3.99
CA THR A 83 5.09 -6.49 -5.20
C THR A 83 4.75 -7.47 -6.35
N PRO A 84 4.93 -7.06 -7.62
CA PRO A 84 4.68 -7.92 -8.77
C PRO A 84 5.45 -9.26 -8.74
N GLU A 85 6.66 -9.23 -8.19
CA GLU A 85 7.55 -10.40 -8.05
C GLU A 85 6.94 -11.48 -7.13
N ASP A 86 6.09 -11.09 -6.18
CA ASP A 86 5.44 -11.96 -5.21
C ASP A 86 4.02 -12.38 -5.62
N ARG A 87 3.64 -12.15 -6.88
CA ARG A 87 2.36 -12.61 -7.44
C ARG A 87 2.14 -14.11 -7.28
N GLU A 88 3.21 -14.91 -7.32
CA GLU A 88 3.11 -16.36 -7.11
C GLU A 88 2.69 -16.72 -5.68
N LEU A 89 3.06 -15.93 -4.68
CA LEU A 89 2.69 -16.16 -3.28
C LEU A 89 1.17 -16.16 -3.11
N LEU A 90 0.51 -15.16 -3.69
CA LEU A 90 -0.94 -15.01 -3.65
C LEU A 90 -1.65 -16.08 -4.50
N ASN A 91 -1.03 -16.51 -5.60
CA ASN A 91 -1.65 -17.46 -6.52
C ASN A 91 -1.57 -18.93 -6.10
N ARG A 92 -0.79 -19.26 -5.06
CA ARG A 92 -0.59 -20.64 -4.60
C ARG A 92 -1.86 -21.25 -3.99
N ASP A 93 -2.58 -20.52 -3.15
CA ASP A 93 -3.80 -21.04 -2.52
C ASP A 93 -5.03 -20.71 -3.37
N LYS A 94 -5.42 -21.67 -4.23
CA LYS A 94 -6.64 -21.57 -5.05
C LYS A 94 -7.91 -21.37 -4.21
N THR A 95 -7.94 -21.82 -2.96
CA THR A 95 -9.11 -21.63 -2.09
C THR A 95 -9.19 -20.20 -1.58
N LEU A 96 -8.05 -19.57 -1.30
CA LEU A 96 -7.98 -18.17 -0.92
C LEU A 96 -8.29 -17.27 -2.13
N LEU A 97 -7.71 -17.55 -3.29
CA LEU A 97 -7.96 -16.80 -4.53
C LEU A 97 -9.44 -16.71 -4.90
N ARG A 98 -10.24 -17.75 -4.66
CA ARG A 98 -11.70 -17.72 -4.93
C ARG A 98 -12.47 -16.72 -4.07
N ARG A 99 -11.85 -16.24 -3.00
CA ARG A 99 -12.42 -15.28 -2.04
C ARG A 99 -11.78 -13.91 -2.16
N LEU A 100 -10.63 -13.81 -2.84
CA LEU A 100 -9.97 -12.56 -3.15
C LEU A 100 -10.41 -12.06 -4.52
N ARG A 101 -10.39 -10.74 -4.69
CA ARG A 101 -10.50 -10.11 -6.01
C ARG A 101 -9.11 -9.61 -6.38
N PRO A 102 -8.35 -10.33 -7.23
CA PRO A 102 -7.05 -9.86 -7.64
C PRO A 102 -7.21 -8.56 -8.43
N MET A 103 -6.49 -7.52 -8.01
CA MET A 103 -6.40 -6.25 -8.70
C MET A 103 -4.92 -5.99 -8.95
N GLU A 104 -4.58 -5.73 -10.21
CA GLU A 104 -3.23 -5.40 -10.63
C GLU A 104 -3.18 -3.90 -10.95
N MET A 105 -2.29 -3.18 -10.28
CA MET A 105 -1.96 -1.82 -10.67
C MET A 105 -1.11 -1.87 -11.93
N ARG A 106 -1.71 -1.49 -13.05
CA ARG A 106 -1.02 -1.47 -14.34
C ARG A 106 -0.10 -0.25 -14.42
N PRO A 107 1.01 -0.33 -15.17
CA PRO A 107 1.79 0.85 -15.50
C PRO A 107 0.91 1.93 -16.12
N MET A 108 1.15 3.18 -15.73
CA MET A 108 0.49 4.35 -16.30
C MET A 108 0.67 4.39 -17.81
N THR A 109 -0.38 4.85 -18.49
CA THR A 109 -0.30 5.23 -19.89
C THR A 109 -0.65 6.70 -20.03
N PHE A 110 -0.06 7.38 -21.00
CA PHE A 110 -0.39 8.78 -21.25
C PHE A 110 -1.89 8.97 -21.52
N LYS A 111 -2.50 8.04 -22.28
CA LYS A 111 -3.91 8.07 -22.66
C LYS A 111 -4.86 8.00 -21.45
N ASP A 112 -4.61 7.06 -20.54
CA ASP A 112 -5.54 6.78 -19.45
C ASP A 112 -5.23 7.63 -18.20
N ASP A 113 -3.94 7.93 -17.96
CA ASP A 113 -3.46 8.49 -16.68
C ASP A 113 -2.84 9.87 -16.81
N GLY A 114 -2.54 10.35 -18.03
CA GLY A 114 -1.85 11.63 -18.24
C GLY A 114 -2.57 12.82 -17.62
N LYS A 115 -3.91 12.84 -17.69
CA LYS A 115 -4.74 13.88 -17.05
C LYS A 115 -4.62 13.84 -15.52
N ALA A 116 -4.75 12.67 -14.91
CA ALA A 116 -4.67 12.51 -13.46
C ALA A 116 -3.27 12.87 -12.94
N LEU A 117 -2.22 12.52 -13.68
CA LEU A 117 -0.86 12.92 -13.37
C LEU A 117 -0.71 14.44 -13.40
N ARG A 118 -1.15 15.12 -14.47
CA ARG A 118 -1.12 16.60 -14.56
C ARG A 118 -1.83 17.27 -13.39
N GLU A 119 -3.05 16.83 -13.07
CA GLU A 119 -3.84 17.40 -11.98
C GLU A 119 -3.16 17.20 -10.62
N THR A 120 -2.48 16.07 -10.43
CA THR A 120 -1.73 15.80 -9.19
C THR A 120 -0.50 16.67 -9.08
N LEU A 121 0.28 16.80 -10.15
CA LEU A 121 1.48 17.64 -10.16
C LEU A 121 1.12 19.12 -10.02
N GLY A 122 0.06 19.58 -10.68
CA GLY A 122 -0.44 20.94 -10.55
C GLY A 122 -0.77 21.29 -9.10
N LYS A 123 -1.48 20.39 -8.40
CA LYS A 123 -1.75 20.55 -6.96
C LYS A 123 -0.49 20.60 -6.11
N LEU A 124 0.50 19.76 -6.41
CA LEU A 124 1.78 19.79 -5.68
C LEU A 124 2.53 21.10 -5.88
N PHE A 125 2.48 21.67 -7.08
CA PHE A 125 3.10 22.98 -7.36
C PHE A 125 2.34 24.11 -6.66
N GLU A 126 1.01 24.09 -6.70
CA GLU A 126 0.15 25.03 -5.97
C GLU A 126 0.40 24.97 -4.46
N ASP A 127 0.44 23.77 -3.87
CA ASP A 127 0.70 23.56 -2.43
C ASP A 127 2.10 24.06 -2.02
N ALA A 128 3.05 24.10 -2.98
CA ALA A 128 4.41 24.58 -2.79
C ALA A 128 4.62 26.08 -3.15
N ASP A 129 3.56 26.80 -3.54
CA ASP A 129 3.63 28.18 -4.05
C ASP A 129 4.58 28.33 -5.27
N LEU A 130 4.65 27.28 -6.10
CA LEU A 130 5.44 27.25 -7.34
C LEU A 130 4.57 27.44 -8.57
N THR A 131 5.10 28.19 -9.53
CA THR A 131 4.45 28.40 -10.84
C THR A 131 4.97 27.40 -11.86
N ASP A 132 4.06 26.74 -12.58
CA ASP A 132 4.39 25.97 -13.79
C ASP A 132 4.44 26.92 -15.01
N PRO A 133 5.57 27.04 -15.71
CA PRO A 133 5.68 27.85 -16.93
C PRO A 133 4.98 27.23 -18.16
N GLY A 134 4.13 26.21 -17.96
CA GLY A 134 3.38 25.51 -19.01
C GLY A 134 3.91 24.12 -19.33
N MET A 135 4.83 23.60 -18.51
CA MET A 135 5.44 22.28 -18.66
C MET A 135 4.39 21.17 -18.51
N LEU A 136 3.47 21.27 -17.55
CA LEU A 136 2.40 20.27 -17.38
C LEU A 136 1.43 20.26 -18.55
N SER A 137 1.34 21.35 -19.30
CA SER A 137 0.50 21.42 -20.50
C SER A 137 1.11 20.65 -21.68
N MET A 138 2.41 20.37 -21.65
CA MET A 138 3.11 19.67 -22.72
C MET A 138 2.90 18.15 -22.63
N ASP A 139 2.29 17.56 -23.67
CA ASP A 139 2.08 16.11 -23.77
C ASP A 139 3.41 15.34 -23.74
N GLU A 140 4.43 15.87 -24.43
CA GLU A 140 5.78 15.30 -24.46
C GLU A 140 6.40 15.24 -23.05
N PHE A 141 6.28 16.30 -22.26
CA PHE A 141 6.80 16.32 -20.88
C PHE A 141 6.15 15.22 -20.04
N VAL A 142 4.83 15.12 -20.07
CA VAL A 142 4.10 14.12 -19.30
C VAL A 142 4.42 12.71 -19.79
N GLY A 143 4.57 12.52 -21.11
CA GLY A 143 5.02 11.25 -21.68
C GLY A 143 6.42 10.85 -21.20
N ILE A 144 7.37 11.78 -21.16
CA ILE A 144 8.72 11.53 -20.65
C ILE A 144 8.68 11.21 -19.16
N LEU A 145 7.90 11.93 -18.35
CA LEU A 145 7.80 11.66 -16.92
C LEU A 145 7.21 10.27 -16.64
N ILE A 146 6.18 9.86 -17.38
CA ILE A 146 5.62 8.50 -17.32
C ILE A 146 6.70 7.46 -17.67
N HIS A 147 7.51 7.72 -18.70
CA HIS A 147 8.59 6.82 -19.08
C HIS A 147 9.69 6.75 -18.01
N ALA A 148 10.13 7.89 -17.48
CA ALA A 148 11.18 7.99 -16.47
C ALA A 148 10.79 7.33 -15.15
N SER A 149 9.51 7.39 -14.79
CA SER A 149 8.98 6.71 -13.60
C SER A 149 8.69 5.21 -13.81
N ALA A 150 9.10 4.65 -14.95
CA ALA A 150 8.79 3.29 -15.38
C ALA A 150 7.26 2.99 -15.34
N GLY A 151 6.44 4.00 -15.63
CA GLY A 151 4.98 3.94 -15.57
C GLY A 151 4.42 3.83 -14.14
N ARG A 152 5.20 4.09 -13.09
CA ARG A 152 4.72 4.04 -11.70
C ARG A 152 4.27 5.44 -11.26
N PHE A 153 3.00 5.59 -10.92
CA PHE A 153 2.42 6.87 -10.52
C PHE A 153 3.12 7.46 -9.29
N GLY A 154 3.33 6.64 -8.25
CA GLY A 154 4.03 7.07 -7.03
C GLY A 154 5.45 7.57 -7.32
N VAL A 155 6.21 6.88 -8.16
CA VAL A 155 7.57 7.29 -8.54
C VAL A 155 7.56 8.63 -9.30
N ALA A 156 6.58 8.86 -10.18
CA ALA A 156 6.45 10.15 -10.87
C ALA A 156 6.16 11.31 -9.89
N VAL A 157 5.33 11.05 -8.88
CA VAL A 157 5.05 12.00 -7.79
C VAL A 157 6.30 12.24 -6.94
N GLU A 158 7.03 11.20 -6.55
CA GLU A 158 8.28 11.31 -5.80
C GLU A 158 9.33 12.14 -6.54
N MET A 159 9.58 11.85 -7.82
CA MET A 159 10.48 12.65 -8.66
C MET A 159 10.07 14.13 -8.71
N SER A 160 8.76 14.39 -8.74
CA SER A 160 8.25 15.76 -8.77
C SER A 160 8.41 16.46 -7.42
N ILE A 161 8.19 15.76 -6.30
CA ILE A 161 8.44 16.28 -4.95
C ILE A 161 9.93 16.60 -4.76
N GLU A 162 10.82 15.75 -5.24
CA GLU A 162 12.27 16.01 -5.20
C GLU A 162 12.62 17.28 -5.99
N ALA A 163 12.08 17.44 -7.21
CA ALA A 163 12.33 18.63 -8.03
C ALA A 163 11.75 19.92 -7.41
N ILE A 164 10.58 19.84 -6.78
CA ILE A 164 10.01 20.93 -5.97
C ILE A 164 10.99 21.30 -4.85
N GLY A 165 11.51 20.30 -4.14
CA GLY A 165 12.48 20.49 -3.07
C GLY A 165 13.76 21.21 -3.52
N GLU A 166 14.31 20.84 -4.68
CA GLU A 166 15.48 21.52 -5.26
C GLU A 166 15.17 22.97 -5.66
N CYS A 167 14.06 23.20 -6.37
CA CYS A 167 13.61 24.53 -6.78
C CYS A 167 13.47 25.48 -5.58
N LEU A 168 12.83 25.00 -4.50
CA LEU A 168 12.68 25.77 -3.27
C LEU A 168 14.02 26.00 -2.55
N ALA A 169 14.94 25.03 -2.57
CA ALA A 169 16.26 25.18 -1.97
C ALA A 169 17.12 26.24 -2.68
N GLU A 170 16.91 26.42 -3.99
CA GLU A 170 17.55 27.46 -4.80
C GLU A 170 16.85 28.83 -4.67
N GLY A 171 15.71 28.89 -3.99
CA GLY A 171 14.92 30.11 -3.81
C GLY A 171 14.14 30.54 -5.05
N GLU A 172 13.94 29.62 -5.99
CA GLU A 172 13.14 29.84 -7.19
C GLU A 172 11.63 29.76 -6.88
N LYS A 173 10.83 30.34 -7.76
CA LYS A 173 9.35 30.35 -7.68
C LYS A 173 8.68 29.75 -8.90
N GLU A 174 9.47 29.35 -9.88
CA GLU A 174 9.02 28.79 -11.14
C GLU A 174 9.68 27.43 -11.29
N ILE A 175 8.91 26.37 -11.50
CA ILE A 175 9.50 25.04 -11.60
C ILE A 175 10.13 24.84 -12.97
N GLY A 176 11.47 24.82 -12.97
CA GLY A 176 12.27 24.55 -14.16
C GLY A 176 12.26 23.08 -14.58
N ARG A 177 12.93 22.75 -15.69
CA ARG A 177 13.03 21.38 -16.23
C ARG A 177 13.86 20.42 -15.36
N GLY A 178 14.16 20.79 -14.10
CA GLY A 178 14.90 19.98 -13.13
C GLY A 178 14.28 18.59 -12.93
N ILE A 179 12.94 18.47 -13.07
CA ILE A 179 12.22 17.18 -13.05
C ILE A 179 12.84 16.14 -14.01
N LEU A 180 13.38 16.54 -15.16
CA LEU A 180 14.04 15.64 -16.12
C LEU A 180 15.52 15.39 -15.86
N GLN A 181 16.17 16.26 -15.08
CA GLN A 181 17.61 16.17 -14.82
C GLN A 181 17.92 15.30 -13.58
N MET A 182 16.89 14.91 -12.83
CA MET A 182 17.06 14.06 -11.66
C MET A 182 17.53 12.66 -12.09
N PRO A 183 18.73 12.23 -11.67
CA PRO A 183 19.12 10.84 -11.84
C PRO A 183 18.12 10.00 -11.05
N THR A 184 17.69 8.88 -11.62
CA THR A 184 16.87 7.84 -10.97
C THR A 184 17.59 7.25 -9.76
N LYS A 185 17.76 8.03 -8.70
CA LYS A 185 18.34 7.62 -7.42
C LYS A 185 17.21 7.19 -6.49
N CYS A 186 16.37 6.27 -6.96
CA CYS A 186 15.45 5.52 -6.10
C CYS A 186 16.27 4.53 -5.26
N GLY A 187 16.94 5.04 -4.21
CA GLY A 187 17.67 4.27 -3.21
C GLY A 187 17.03 4.30 -1.82
N TRP A 188 15.91 4.99 -1.64
CA TRP A 188 15.18 5.06 -0.38
C TRP A 188 13.89 4.24 -0.47
N ILE A 189 14.03 2.91 -0.46
CA ILE A 189 12.92 2.05 -0.07
C ILE A 189 12.79 2.20 1.45
N ALA A 190 11.91 3.09 1.90
CA ALA A 190 11.43 3.06 3.27
C ALA A 190 10.47 1.88 3.41
N THR A 191 11.02 0.68 3.69
CA THR A 191 10.22 -0.45 4.15
C THR A 191 9.62 -0.11 5.51
N LYS A 192 8.39 0.40 5.50
CA LYS A 192 7.49 0.30 6.65
C LYS A 192 6.40 -0.70 6.30
N SER A 193 6.68 -1.97 6.52
CA SER A 193 5.64 -2.99 6.60
C SER A 193 4.61 -2.53 7.64
N SER A 194 3.46 -2.05 7.16
CA SER A 194 2.45 -1.38 7.99
C SER A 194 1.15 -2.16 7.91
N ILE A 195 0.58 -2.50 9.06
CA ILE A 195 -0.71 -3.14 9.16
C ILE A 195 -1.74 -2.05 9.39
N HIS A 196 -2.73 -1.93 8.49
CA HIS A 196 -3.79 -0.95 8.61
C HIS A 196 -5.12 -1.65 8.95
N LEU A 197 -5.86 -1.07 9.90
CA LEU A 197 -7.12 -1.60 10.40
C LEU A 197 -8.27 -0.62 10.09
N SER A 198 -9.34 -1.11 9.45
CA SER A 198 -10.52 -0.30 9.15
C SER A 198 -11.72 -0.71 10.01
N ARG A 199 -12.37 0.28 10.63
CA ARG A 199 -13.55 0.10 11.49
C ARG A 199 -14.84 0.05 10.68
N LYS A 200 -15.79 -0.76 11.14
CA LYS A 200 -17.14 -0.81 10.56
C LYS A 200 -17.93 0.43 10.99
N ILE A 201 -18.45 1.20 10.04
CA ILE A 201 -19.43 2.25 10.34
C ILE A 201 -20.71 1.52 10.76
N GLY A 202 -21.10 1.69 12.03
CA GLY A 202 -22.30 1.05 12.58
C GLY A 202 -23.54 1.49 11.80
N SER A 203 -24.32 0.54 11.30
CA SER A 203 -25.71 0.80 10.93
C SER A 203 -26.45 1.17 12.20
N SER A 204 -26.86 2.43 12.33
CA SER A 204 -27.82 2.86 13.34
C SER A 204 -29.13 2.11 13.13
N SER A 205 -29.32 1.01 13.85
CA SER A 205 -30.66 0.47 14.10
C SER A 205 -31.31 1.40 15.12
N THR A 206 -32.00 2.43 14.64
CA THR A 206 -33.07 3.08 15.42
C THR A 206 -34.27 2.12 15.49
N PRO A 207 -34.96 2.08 16.64
CA PRO A 207 -35.81 0.99 17.08
C PRO A 207 -37.05 0.75 16.23
#